data_AF-A0ABD6S032-F1
#
_entry.id   AF-A0ABD6S032-F1
#
_cell.length_a   1.000
_cell.length_b   1.000
_cell.length_c   1.000
_cell.angle_alpha   90.00
_cell.angle_beta   90.00
_cell.angle_gamma   90.00
#
_symmetry.space_group_name_H-M   'P 1'
#
loop_
_entity.id
_entity.type
_entity.pdbx_description
1 polymer ?
#
loop_
_entity_poly.entity_id
_entity_poly.type
_entity_poly.pdbx_seq_one_letter_code
_entity_poly.pdbx_strand_id
1 'polypeptide(L)'
;YHSKTNYWGYLIKRFVRIYIPYYFWIIVTFVLFILFSSYEVVGLRDWFYDRWQGSITKLDILNHFVLLNNFFTENYNPVIWSLAQEMRISIVFPLLFLLFYKLNWKKTILFALCFSLISVFLNMLHIGKAEGFYNGYADTLHFTSMFIVGMLLFKYKEKLIYSYRNMKKIKKGFLIALGIILYLYSILIYGFSRNDTTFLLKDWGVVMGVSIFIIMAMSNLKVKAFLNKSVFVYLGEISYSIYLCHFPIMMVLFKLLYTKIPIFFLLTLCIAMTLLFSIVSYHLIEKKCINWAKQRTNNFLKKV
;
A
#
# COMPACT_ATOMS: atom_id res chain seq x y z
N TYR A 1 -19.78 -19.85 -0.84
CA TYR A 1 -18.40 -19.91 -0.33
C TYR A 1 -18.21 -18.98 0.88
N HIS A 2 -18.89 -19.27 1.99
CA HIS A 2 -18.61 -18.62 3.28
C HIS A 2 -17.88 -19.64 4.14
N SER A 3 -16.56 -19.78 3.97
CA SER A 3 -15.79 -20.33 5.08
C SER A 3 -15.99 -19.36 6.24
N LYS A 4 -16.48 -19.83 7.39
CA LYS A 4 -16.45 -19.06 8.64
C LYS A 4 -14.99 -18.68 8.91
N THR A 5 -14.57 -17.51 8.44
CA THR A 5 -13.21 -17.04 8.65
C THR A 5 -13.13 -16.62 10.10
N ASN A 6 -12.61 -17.51 10.95
CA ASN A 6 -12.19 -17.20 12.29
C ASN A 6 -11.24 -15.98 12.24
N TYR A 7 -11.48 -14.99 13.10
CA TYR A 7 -10.65 -13.79 13.27
C TYR A 7 -9.16 -14.14 13.24
N TRP A 8 -8.78 -15.16 14.01
CA TRP A 8 -7.40 -15.64 14.10
C TRP A 8 -6.87 -16.19 12.78
N GLY A 9 -7.70 -16.90 12.01
CA GLY A 9 -7.32 -17.39 10.69
C GLY A 9 -7.10 -16.27 9.67
N TYR A 10 -7.86 -15.18 9.75
CA TYR A 10 -7.64 -13.99 8.94
C TYR A 10 -6.33 -13.29 9.30
N LEU A 11 -6.08 -13.07 10.60
CA LEU A 11 -4.86 -12.41 11.07
C LEU A 11 -3.60 -13.21 10.77
N ILE A 12 -3.60 -14.53 10.99
CA ILE A 12 -2.44 -15.39 10.68
C ILE A 12 -2.08 -15.29 9.19
N LYS A 13 -3.09 -15.34 8.29
CA LYS A 13 -2.85 -15.21 6.84
C LYS A 13 -2.24 -13.86 6.48
N ARG A 14 -2.70 -12.78 7.10
CA ARG A 14 -2.15 -11.44 6.85
C ARG A 14 -0.76 -11.25 7.44
N PHE A 15 -0.57 -11.65 8.70
CA PHE A 15 0.72 -11.57 9.38
C PHE A 15 1.79 -12.32 8.60
N VAL A 16 1.55 -13.58 8.25
CA VAL A 16 2.52 -14.41 7.51
C VAL A 16 2.81 -13.83 6.12
N ARG A 17 1.78 -13.34 5.43
CA ARG A 17 1.94 -12.77 4.08
C ARG A 17 2.77 -11.49 4.10
N ILE A 18 2.61 -10.64 5.11
CA ILE A 18 3.24 -9.32 5.19
C ILE A 18 4.58 -9.42 5.91
N TYR A 19 4.61 -9.86 7.17
CA TYR A 19 5.81 -9.78 8.01
C TYR A 19 6.97 -10.64 7.52
N ILE A 20 6.73 -11.84 7.00
CA ILE A 20 7.86 -12.72 6.63
C ILE A 20 8.64 -12.18 5.42
N PRO A 21 8.02 -11.86 4.27
CA PRO A 21 8.76 -11.26 3.16
C PRO A 21 9.34 -9.88 3.53
N TYR A 22 8.61 -9.10 4.34
CA TYR A 22 9.09 -7.83 4.87
C TYR A 22 10.37 -7.99 5.69
N TYR A 23 10.40 -8.92 6.65
CA TYR A 23 11.57 -9.18 7.49
C TYR A 23 12.78 -9.59 6.67
N PHE A 24 12.60 -10.42 5.66
CA PHE A 24 13.68 -10.74 4.73
C PHE A 24 14.24 -9.48 4.07
N TRP A 25 13.38 -8.64 3.48
CA TRP A 25 13.83 -7.46 2.75
C TRP A 25 14.38 -6.34 3.63
N ILE A 26 13.89 -6.15 4.86
CA ILE A 26 14.46 -5.15 5.77
C ILE A 26 15.82 -5.60 6.30
N ILE A 27 16.02 -6.91 6.56
CA ILE A 27 17.35 -7.44 6.89
C ILE A 27 18.31 -7.23 5.72
N VAL A 28 17.90 -7.57 4.49
CA VAL A 28 18.70 -7.30 3.29
C VAL A 28 19.00 -5.80 3.16
N THR A 29 18.02 -4.94 3.41
CA THR A 29 18.19 -3.48 3.37
C THR A 29 19.22 -3.00 4.39
N PHE A 30 19.19 -3.50 5.63
CA PHE A 30 20.20 -3.16 6.63
C PHE A 30 21.60 -3.66 6.26
N VAL A 31 21.71 -4.87 5.70
CA VAL A 31 23.00 -5.39 5.21
C VAL A 31 23.53 -4.50 4.08
N LEU A 32 22.70 -4.15 3.10
CA LEU A 32 23.08 -3.27 2.00
C LEU A 32 23.41 -1.86 2.48
N PHE A 33 22.68 -1.33 3.46
CA PHE A 33 23.01 -0.07 4.10
C PHE A 33 24.41 -0.12 4.71
N ILE A 34 24.75 -1.15 5.50
CA ILE A 34 26.07 -1.28 6.14
C ILE A 34 27.19 -1.34 5.08
N LEU A 35 26.95 -2.05 3.97
CA LEU A 35 27.95 -2.25 2.93
C LEU A 35 28.14 -1.03 2.02
N PHE A 36 27.08 -0.26 1.76
CA PHE A 36 27.06 0.75 0.71
C PHE A 36 26.76 2.18 1.19
N SER A 37 26.37 2.42 2.45
CA SER A 37 26.03 3.77 2.94
C SER A 37 27.19 4.75 2.78
N SER A 38 28.43 4.30 3.00
CA SER A 38 29.66 5.10 2.87
C SER A 38 29.98 5.56 1.44
N TYR A 39 29.36 4.99 0.42
CA TYR A 39 29.55 5.45 -0.96
C TYR A 39 28.73 6.72 -1.20
N GLU A 40 29.43 7.84 -1.33
CA GLU A 40 28.83 9.11 -1.71
C GLU A 40 28.55 9.17 -3.21
N VAL A 41 27.42 9.77 -3.57
CA VAL A 41 27.05 9.98 -4.98
C VAL A 41 27.10 11.45 -5.30
N VAL A 42 28.12 11.83 -6.06
CA VAL A 42 28.28 13.22 -6.52
C VAL A 42 27.25 13.51 -7.62
N GLY A 43 26.53 14.62 -7.48
CA GLY A 43 25.58 15.09 -8.50
C GLY A 43 24.12 14.65 -8.34
N LEU A 44 23.80 13.86 -7.30
CA LEU A 44 22.42 13.67 -6.83
C LEU A 44 22.21 14.54 -5.59
N ARG A 45 21.23 15.46 -5.64
CA ARG A 45 20.78 16.24 -4.48
C ARG A 45 19.32 15.89 -4.15
N ASP A 46 18.87 16.34 -2.98
CA ASP A 46 17.51 16.19 -2.46
C ASP A 46 17.19 14.78 -1.95
N TRP A 47 16.12 14.16 -2.48
CA TRP A 47 15.46 13.01 -1.89
C TRP A 47 16.34 11.75 -1.77
N PHE A 48 17.33 11.57 -2.64
CA PHE A 48 18.24 10.41 -2.57
C PHE A 48 19.31 10.60 -1.49
N TYR A 49 19.79 11.83 -1.32
CA TYR A 49 20.87 12.15 -0.40
C TYR A 49 20.43 12.01 1.06
N ASP A 50 19.16 12.31 1.35
CA ASP A 50 18.59 12.19 2.70
C ASP A 50 18.32 10.73 3.13
N ARG A 51 18.72 9.74 2.31
CA ARG A 51 18.51 8.31 2.56
C ARG A 51 19.83 7.60 2.81
N TRP A 52 19.75 6.54 3.59
CA TRP A 52 20.90 5.77 4.04
C TRP A 52 21.96 6.64 4.71
N GLN A 53 21.51 7.51 5.60
CA GLN A 53 22.35 8.40 6.41
C GLN A 53 22.45 7.93 7.86
N GLY A 54 23.53 8.32 8.52
CA GLY A 54 23.77 8.05 9.94
C GLY A 54 24.22 6.61 10.25
N SER A 55 23.99 6.18 11.49
CA SER A 55 24.30 4.82 11.94
C SER A 55 23.02 4.08 12.35
N ILE A 56 23.02 2.75 12.25
CA ILE A 56 21.87 1.94 12.67
C ILE A 56 21.82 1.92 14.21
N THR A 57 20.74 2.45 14.77
CA THR A 57 20.52 2.39 16.21
C THR A 57 19.75 1.13 16.61
N LYS A 58 19.85 0.73 17.89
CA LYS A 58 19.03 -0.39 18.42
C LYS A 58 17.53 -0.09 18.32
N LEU A 59 17.15 1.18 18.47
CA LEU A 59 15.76 1.62 18.36
C LEU A 59 15.24 1.46 16.92
N ASP A 60 16.07 1.74 15.90
CA ASP A 60 15.70 1.50 14.51
C ASP A 60 15.38 0.03 14.26
N ILE A 61 16.24 -0.87 14.73
CA ILE A 61 16.03 -2.32 14.58
C ILE A 61 14.73 -2.75 15.26
N LEU A 62 14.50 -2.29 16.49
CA LEU A 62 13.28 -2.60 17.23
C LEU A 62 12.03 -2.09 16.51
N ASN A 63 12.06 -0.84 16.05
CA ASN A 63 10.94 -0.22 15.34
C ASN A 63 10.62 -0.94 14.03
N HIS A 64 11.64 -1.31 13.24
CA HIS A 64 11.44 -2.07 12.01
C HIS A 64 10.98 -3.50 12.29
N PHE A 65 11.40 -4.11 13.39
CA PHE A 65 10.93 -5.43 13.79
C PHE A 65 9.47 -5.42 14.24
N VAL A 66 9.07 -4.43 15.04
CA VAL A 66 7.69 -4.28 15.53
C VAL A 66 6.76 -3.81 14.42
N LEU A 67 7.23 -2.94 13.51
CA LEU A 67 6.51 -2.33 12.37
C LEU A 67 5.28 -1.47 12.74
N LEU A 68 4.63 -1.72 13.87
CA LEU A 68 3.41 -1.04 14.30
C LEU A 68 3.64 0.33 14.94
N ASN A 69 4.87 0.65 15.34
CA ASN A 69 5.20 1.92 15.98
C ASN A 69 5.11 3.09 14.99
N ASN A 70 4.94 4.31 15.50
CA ASN A 70 5.22 5.52 14.76
C ASN A 70 6.73 5.77 14.82
N PHE A 71 7.40 5.72 13.67
CA PHE A 71 8.85 5.90 13.56
C PHE A 71 9.24 6.36 12.16
N PHE A 72 10.49 6.83 12.02
CA PHE A 72 11.08 7.28 10.76
C PHE A 72 11.41 6.10 9.83
N THR A 73 10.45 5.69 8.99
CA THR A 73 10.61 4.61 8.00
C THR A 73 11.49 5.01 6.81
N GLU A 74 11.63 6.31 6.57
CA GLU A 74 12.12 6.78 5.29
C GLU A 74 13.60 6.56 5.06
N ASN A 75 14.42 6.54 6.12
CA ASN A 75 15.87 6.41 6.00
C ASN A 75 16.26 5.14 5.23
N TYR A 76 15.68 4.00 5.61
CA TYR A 76 16.12 2.68 5.15
C TYR A 76 15.31 2.16 3.97
N ASN A 77 13.99 2.27 4.05
CA ASN A 77 13.10 1.95 2.95
C ASN A 77 11.78 2.70 3.13
N PRO A 78 11.58 3.82 2.41
CA PRO A 78 10.44 4.70 2.60
C PRO A 78 9.12 4.01 2.31
N VAL A 79 9.09 2.97 1.50
CA VAL A 79 7.82 2.32 1.16
C VAL A 79 7.21 1.52 2.32
N ILE A 80 7.93 1.33 3.42
CA ILE A 80 7.44 0.55 4.57
C ILE A 80 6.23 1.21 5.26
N TRP A 81 6.05 2.53 5.15
CA TRP A 81 4.95 3.24 5.83
C TRP A 81 3.58 2.61 5.56
N SER A 82 3.31 2.18 4.32
CA SER A 82 2.00 1.63 3.96
C SER A 82 1.75 0.26 4.60
N LEU A 83 2.81 -0.50 4.89
CA LEU A 83 2.74 -1.81 5.54
C LEU A 83 2.40 -1.70 7.02
N ALA A 84 2.98 -0.70 7.69
CA ALA A 84 2.61 -0.37 9.06
C ALA A 84 1.11 -0.04 9.15
N GLN A 85 0.64 0.83 8.26
CA GLN A 85 -0.78 1.21 8.18
C GLN A 85 -1.67 0.01 7.84
N GLU A 86 -1.30 -0.80 6.84
CA GLU A 86 -2.04 -1.99 6.47
C GLU A 86 -2.15 -2.97 7.64
N MET A 87 -1.07 -3.20 8.40
CA MET A 87 -1.10 -4.12 9.55
C MET A 87 -1.92 -3.59 10.71
N ARG A 88 -1.79 -2.31 11.08
CA ARG A 88 -2.62 -1.67 12.11
C ARG A 88 -4.11 -1.80 11.77
N ILE A 89 -4.47 -1.47 10.54
CA ILE A 89 -5.86 -1.55 10.07
C ILE A 89 -6.32 -3.01 10.02
N SER A 90 -5.48 -3.93 9.55
CA SER A 90 -5.81 -5.36 9.49
C SER A 90 -6.16 -5.95 10.86
N ILE A 91 -5.49 -5.51 11.94
CA ILE A 91 -5.80 -5.95 13.31
C ILE A 91 -7.24 -5.54 13.69
N VAL A 92 -7.62 -4.29 13.43
CA VAL A 92 -8.95 -3.77 13.79
C VAL A 92 -10.04 -4.07 12.75
N PHE A 93 -9.66 -4.48 11.53
CA PHE A 93 -10.57 -4.61 10.39
C PHE A 93 -11.78 -5.53 10.64
N PRO A 94 -11.65 -6.69 11.30
CA PRO A 94 -12.80 -7.53 11.59
C PRO A 94 -13.83 -6.85 12.51
N LEU A 95 -13.38 -6.04 13.48
CA LEU A 95 -14.28 -5.25 14.33
C LEU A 95 -14.98 -4.16 13.52
N LEU A 96 -14.24 -3.43 12.68
CA LEU A 96 -14.80 -2.45 11.76
C LEU A 96 -15.84 -3.10 10.85
N PHE A 97 -15.56 -4.30 10.33
CA PHE A 97 -16.50 -5.05 9.51
C PHE A 97 -17.79 -5.35 10.27
N LEU A 98 -17.72 -5.86 11.50
CA LEU A 98 -18.91 -6.13 12.31
C LEU A 98 -19.74 -4.86 12.58
N LEU A 99 -19.07 -3.74 12.86
CA LEU A 99 -19.71 -2.45 13.14
C LEU A 99 -20.41 -1.89 11.90
N PHE A 100 -19.73 -1.86 10.75
CA PHE A 100 -20.22 -1.19 9.54
C PHE A 100 -21.05 -2.09 8.62
N TYR A 101 -20.96 -3.41 8.73
CA TYR A 101 -21.67 -4.33 7.83
C TYR A 101 -23.19 -4.21 7.95
N LYS A 102 -23.74 -3.88 9.12
CA LYS A 102 -25.19 -3.68 9.30
C LYS A 102 -25.68 -2.26 8.97
N LEU A 103 -24.77 -1.29 8.86
CA LEU A 103 -25.12 0.11 8.60
C LEU A 103 -25.50 0.36 7.13
N ASN A 104 -26.29 1.40 6.89
CA ASN A 104 -26.57 1.84 5.52
C ASN A 104 -25.40 2.65 4.94
N TRP A 105 -25.34 2.76 3.62
CA TRP A 105 -24.22 3.42 2.93
C TRP A 105 -24.02 4.87 3.38
N LYS A 106 -25.10 5.62 3.67
CA LYS A 106 -25.03 7.01 4.13
C LYS A 106 -24.29 7.13 5.46
N LYS A 107 -24.67 6.32 6.45
CA LYS A 107 -24.01 6.27 7.77
C LYS A 107 -22.55 5.82 7.63
N THR A 108 -22.29 4.78 6.83
CA THR A 108 -20.92 4.29 6.61
C THR A 108 -20.01 5.37 6.02
N ILE A 109 -20.47 6.12 5.01
CA ILE A 109 -19.71 7.25 4.45
C ILE A 109 -19.52 8.36 5.47
N LEU A 110 -20.57 8.70 6.24
CA LEU A 110 -20.47 9.72 7.30
C LEU A 110 -19.37 9.36 8.30
N PHE A 111 -19.35 8.12 8.79
CA PHE A 111 -18.29 7.67 9.70
C PHE A 111 -16.90 7.68 9.07
N ALA A 112 -16.77 7.27 7.80
CA ALA A 112 -15.49 7.34 7.10
C ALA A 112 -14.98 8.80 6.98
N LEU A 113 -15.87 9.74 6.67
CA LEU A 113 -15.55 11.17 6.67
C LEU A 113 -15.18 11.67 8.06
N CYS A 114 -15.93 11.29 9.10
CA CYS A 114 -15.60 11.63 10.49
C CYS A 114 -14.21 11.13 10.88
N PHE A 115 -13.84 9.90 10.51
CA PHE A 115 -12.49 9.36 10.81
C PHE A 115 -11.39 10.19 10.15
N SER A 116 -11.60 10.64 8.91
CA SER A 116 -10.67 11.53 8.22
C SER A 116 -10.60 12.91 8.88
N LEU A 117 -11.74 13.49 9.24
CA LEU A 117 -11.80 14.80 9.90
C LEU A 117 -11.15 14.78 11.28
N ILE A 118 -11.38 13.71 12.05
CA ILE A 118 -10.72 13.49 13.35
C ILE A 118 -9.21 13.34 13.14
N SER A 119 -8.77 12.60 12.12
CA SER A 119 -7.35 12.50 11.76
C SER A 119 -6.73 13.86 11.47
N VAL A 120 -7.42 14.74 10.72
CA VAL A 120 -6.96 16.13 10.46
C VAL A 120 -6.80 16.88 11.78
N PHE A 121 -7.84 16.83 12.61
CA PHE A 121 -7.88 17.55 13.87
C PHE A 121 -6.74 17.11 14.80
N LEU A 122 -6.52 15.80 14.93
CA LEU A 122 -5.41 15.25 15.71
C LEU A 122 -4.04 15.65 15.17
N ASN A 123 -3.86 15.64 13.84
CA ASN A 123 -2.63 16.10 13.19
C ASN A 123 -2.38 17.60 13.42
N MET A 124 -3.42 18.44 13.41
CA MET A 124 -3.32 19.88 13.74
C MET A 124 -2.94 20.12 15.20
N LEU A 125 -3.37 19.25 16.11
CA LEU A 125 -3.00 19.29 17.53
C LEU A 125 -1.65 18.59 17.82
N HIS A 126 -0.96 18.08 16.79
CA HIS A 126 0.27 17.29 16.93
C HIS A 126 0.13 16.00 17.77
N ILE A 127 -1.09 15.50 17.95
CA ILE A 127 -1.37 14.28 18.72
C ILE A 127 -1.27 13.07 17.79
N GLY A 128 -0.27 12.21 18.00
CA GLY A 128 -0.06 11.02 17.17
C GLY A 128 0.32 11.36 15.72
N LYS A 129 0.87 12.57 15.49
CA LYS A 129 1.41 13.04 14.22
C LYS A 129 2.56 12.13 13.77
N ALA A 130 2.69 11.95 12.47
CA ALA A 130 3.73 11.10 11.87
C ALA A 130 5.15 11.58 12.21
N GLU A 131 6.01 10.67 12.67
CA GLU A 131 7.46 10.93 12.81
C GLU A 131 8.20 10.76 11.47
N GLY A 132 7.70 9.89 10.60
CA GLY A 132 8.12 9.77 9.19
C GLY A 132 6.93 9.84 8.25
N PHE A 133 7.17 9.72 6.95
CA PHE A 133 6.15 9.84 5.90
C PHE A 133 4.90 8.97 6.15
N TYR A 134 3.78 9.61 6.53
CA TYR A 134 2.47 8.98 6.78
C TYR A 134 2.47 7.77 7.72
N ASN A 135 3.40 7.70 8.67
CA ASN A 135 3.47 6.61 9.64
C ASN A 135 2.76 6.91 10.98
N GLY A 136 2.11 8.06 11.09
CA GLY A 136 1.42 8.49 12.31
C GLY A 136 0.20 7.64 12.66
N TYR A 137 -0.17 7.64 13.93
CA TYR A 137 -1.41 6.99 14.39
C TYR A 137 -2.64 7.80 13.98
N ALA A 138 -2.52 9.12 13.91
CA ALA A 138 -3.56 9.97 13.34
C ALA A 138 -3.82 9.59 11.87
N ASP A 139 -2.78 9.33 11.09
CA ASP A 139 -2.91 8.92 9.68
C ASP A 139 -3.59 7.55 9.54
N THR A 140 -3.37 6.64 10.51
CA THR A 140 -4.07 5.34 10.55
C THR A 140 -5.58 5.50 10.55
N LEU A 141 -6.13 6.51 11.24
CA LEU A 141 -7.57 6.79 11.24
C LEU A 141 -8.05 7.23 9.86
N HIS A 142 -7.30 8.10 9.18
CA HIS A 142 -7.61 8.49 7.81
C HIS A 142 -7.55 7.31 6.84
N PHE A 143 -6.49 6.51 6.85
CA PHE A 143 -6.41 5.32 5.99
C PHE A 143 -7.48 4.27 6.32
N THR A 144 -7.90 4.18 7.59
CA THR A 144 -9.05 3.35 7.98
C THR A 144 -10.33 3.77 7.23
N SER A 145 -10.52 5.07 6.98
CA SER A 145 -11.65 5.57 6.19
C SER A 145 -11.68 4.98 4.77
N MET A 146 -10.51 4.83 4.12
CA MET A 146 -10.40 4.22 2.79
C MET A 146 -10.78 2.74 2.81
N PHE A 147 -10.38 2.01 3.86
CA PHE A 147 -10.79 0.61 4.05
C PHE A 147 -12.30 0.50 4.27
N ILE A 148 -12.92 1.46 4.98
CA ILE A 148 -14.38 1.53 5.13
C ILE A 148 -15.06 1.76 3.78
N VAL A 149 -14.54 2.66 2.93
CA VAL A 149 -15.04 2.85 1.56
C VAL A 149 -14.89 1.56 0.74
N GLY A 150 -13.75 0.88 0.82
CA GLY A 150 -13.53 -0.42 0.17
C GLY A 150 -14.52 -1.50 0.61
N MET A 151 -14.83 -1.55 1.91
CA MET A 151 -15.87 -2.43 2.46
C MET A 151 -17.25 -2.09 1.89
N LEU A 152 -17.56 -0.80 1.78
CA LEU A 152 -18.81 -0.33 1.21
C LEU A 152 -18.95 -0.71 -0.27
N LEU A 153 -17.88 -0.52 -1.06
CA LEU A 153 -17.83 -0.96 -2.46
C LEU A 153 -18.08 -2.46 -2.58
N PHE A 154 -17.43 -3.27 -1.75
CA PHE A 154 -17.64 -4.71 -1.75
C PHE A 154 -19.10 -5.09 -1.41
N LYS A 155 -19.68 -4.44 -0.39
CA LYS A 155 -21.06 -4.67 0.05
C LYS A 155 -22.10 -4.37 -1.05
N TYR A 156 -21.88 -3.31 -1.82
CA TYR A 156 -22.83 -2.86 -2.85
C TYR A 156 -22.41 -3.20 -4.29
N LYS A 157 -21.34 -4.00 -4.49
CA LYS A 157 -20.73 -4.26 -5.79
C LYS A 157 -21.72 -4.70 -6.87
N GLU A 158 -22.63 -5.63 -6.56
CA GLU A 158 -23.58 -6.16 -7.56
C GLU A 158 -24.57 -5.09 -8.02
N LYS A 159 -25.06 -4.27 -7.08
CA LYS A 159 -25.97 -3.15 -7.39
C LYS A 159 -25.25 -2.06 -8.21
N LEU A 160 -24.00 -1.77 -7.87
CA LEU A 160 -23.17 -0.80 -8.59
C LEU A 160 -22.85 -1.26 -10.01
N ILE A 161 -22.51 -2.55 -10.19
CA ILE A 161 -22.27 -3.16 -11.50
C ILE A 161 -23.54 -3.16 -12.35
N TYR A 162 -24.68 -3.55 -11.78
CA TYR A 162 -25.97 -3.52 -12.48
C TYR A 162 -26.32 -2.10 -12.94
N SER A 163 -26.21 -1.12 -12.03
CA SER A 163 -26.43 0.29 -12.33
C SER A 163 -25.52 0.76 -13.46
N TYR A 164 -24.21 0.54 -13.36
CA TYR A 164 -23.25 0.94 -14.38
C TYR A 164 -23.54 0.29 -15.74
N ARG A 165 -23.88 -1.01 -15.78
CA ARG A 165 -24.20 -1.72 -17.04
C ARG A 165 -25.39 -1.11 -17.76
N ASN A 166 -26.43 -0.73 -17.02
CA ASN A 166 -27.66 -0.14 -17.55
C ASN A 166 -27.55 1.35 -17.91
N MET A 167 -26.42 2.00 -17.62
CA MET A 167 -26.20 3.39 -18.02
C MET A 167 -25.99 3.52 -19.54
N LYS A 168 -26.54 4.61 -20.09
CA LYS A 168 -26.26 5.08 -21.46
C LYS A 168 -24.75 5.33 -21.65
N LYS A 169 -24.23 5.14 -22.86
CA LYS A 169 -22.80 5.31 -23.20
C LYS A 169 -22.26 6.70 -22.79
N ILE A 170 -23.05 7.76 -22.96
CA ILE A 170 -22.67 9.13 -22.58
C ILE A 170 -22.39 9.23 -21.06
N LYS A 171 -23.28 8.68 -20.22
CA LYS A 171 -23.09 8.69 -18.75
C LYS A 171 -21.86 7.88 -18.34
N LYS A 172 -21.57 6.77 -19.03
CA LYS A 172 -20.34 6.00 -18.81
C LYS A 172 -19.10 6.81 -19.16
N GLY A 173 -19.10 7.49 -20.31
CA GLY A 173 -18.00 8.39 -20.71
C GLY A 173 -17.76 9.50 -19.69
N PHE A 174 -18.82 10.15 -19.22
CA PHE A 174 -18.74 11.16 -18.17
C PHE A 174 -18.17 10.60 -16.86
N LEU A 175 -18.63 9.43 -16.40
CA LEU A 175 -18.07 8.81 -15.19
C LEU A 175 -16.59 8.48 -15.33
N ILE A 176 -16.15 8.01 -16.50
CA ILE A 176 -14.73 7.72 -16.76
C ILE A 176 -13.92 9.01 -16.72
N ALA A 177 -14.38 10.06 -17.41
CA ALA A 177 -13.72 11.36 -17.40
C ALA A 177 -13.65 11.93 -15.97
N LEU A 178 -14.75 11.87 -15.22
CA LEU A 178 -14.78 12.26 -13.82
C LEU A 178 -13.80 11.45 -12.97
N GLY A 179 -13.73 10.13 -13.17
CA GLY A 179 -12.77 9.27 -12.47
C GLY A 179 -11.31 9.66 -12.75
N ILE A 180 -10.98 9.98 -14.01
CA ILE A 180 -9.65 10.47 -14.41
C ILE A 180 -9.36 11.82 -13.75
N ILE A 181 -10.31 12.76 -13.82
CA ILE A 181 -10.16 14.09 -13.22
C ILE A 181 -9.93 13.95 -11.71
N LEU A 182 -10.75 13.15 -11.01
CA LEU A 182 -10.63 12.95 -9.57
C LEU A 182 -9.33 12.24 -9.16
N TYR A 183 -8.83 11.32 -9.99
CA TYR A 183 -7.55 10.66 -9.76
C TYR A 183 -6.38 11.63 -9.94
N LEU A 184 -6.37 12.39 -11.03
CA LEU A 184 -5.32 13.37 -11.36
C LEU A 184 -5.43 14.66 -10.54
N TYR A 185 -6.58 14.93 -9.92
CA TYR A 185 -6.83 16.09 -9.06
C TYR A 185 -5.78 16.23 -7.95
N SER A 186 -5.32 15.11 -7.40
CA SER A 186 -4.25 15.08 -6.38
C SER A 186 -2.95 15.73 -6.86
N ILE A 187 -2.59 15.52 -8.13
CA ILE A 187 -1.40 16.11 -8.77
C ILE A 187 -1.57 17.62 -8.92
N LEU A 188 -2.76 18.07 -9.33
CA LEU A 188 -3.06 19.50 -9.48
C LEU A 188 -2.94 20.23 -8.13
N ILE A 189 -3.49 19.67 -7.04
CA ILE A 189 -3.38 20.32 -5.71
C ILE A 189 -1.92 20.34 -5.22
N TYR A 190 -1.10 19.33 -5.56
CA TYR A 190 0.32 19.35 -5.20
C TYR A 190 1.05 20.58 -5.77
N GLY A 191 0.63 21.07 -6.93
CA GLY A 191 1.12 22.32 -7.51
C GLY A 191 0.67 23.59 -6.79
N PHE A 192 -0.46 23.57 -6.07
CA PHE A 192 -1.04 24.75 -5.40
C PHE A 192 -0.72 24.84 -3.89
N SER A 193 -0.57 23.71 -3.20
CA SER A 193 -0.26 23.71 -1.77
C SER A 193 0.52 22.47 -1.34
N ARG A 194 1.67 22.73 -0.70
CA ARG A 194 2.56 21.74 -0.07
C ARG A 194 2.18 21.43 1.38
N ASN A 195 1.09 22.00 1.91
CA ASN A 195 0.73 21.79 3.32
C ASN A 195 0.33 20.34 3.60
N ASP A 196 0.90 19.76 4.66
CA ASP A 196 0.65 18.39 5.13
C ASP A 196 -0.84 18.10 5.36
N THR A 197 -1.63 19.12 5.71
CA THR A 197 -3.07 18.99 5.96
C THR A 197 -3.91 18.85 4.69
N THR A 198 -3.37 19.20 3.51
CA THR A 198 -4.09 19.11 2.22
C THR A 198 -4.11 17.69 1.64
N PHE A 199 -3.27 16.80 2.18
CA PHE A 199 -3.20 15.38 1.80
C PHE A 199 -4.57 14.68 1.92
N LEU A 200 -5.37 15.02 2.92
CA LEU A 200 -6.69 14.41 3.11
C LEU A 200 -7.69 14.73 1.98
N LEU A 201 -7.73 15.99 1.52
CA LEU A 201 -8.60 16.39 0.42
C LEU A 201 -8.15 15.78 -0.91
N LYS A 202 -6.83 15.63 -1.11
CA LYS A 202 -6.25 14.95 -2.28
C LYS A 202 -6.72 13.49 -2.32
N ASP A 203 -6.61 12.81 -1.20
CA ASP A 203 -6.91 11.39 -1.07
C ASP A 203 -8.38 11.05 -1.31
N TRP A 204 -9.32 11.85 -0.80
CA TRP A 204 -10.75 11.58 -1.04
C TRP A 204 -11.13 11.69 -2.52
N GLY A 205 -10.50 12.60 -3.26
CA GLY A 205 -10.61 12.65 -4.73
C GLY A 205 -10.13 11.35 -5.37
N VAL A 206 -8.93 10.90 -5.00
CA VAL A 206 -8.35 9.65 -5.50
C VAL A 206 -9.21 8.44 -5.14
N VAL A 207 -9.71 8.34 -3.90
CA VAL A 207 -10.59 7.25 -3.43
C VAL A 207 -11.85 7.19 -4.28
N MET A 208 -12.49 8.33 -4.59
CA MET A 208 -13.65 8.37 -5.47
C MET A 208 -13.30 7.97 -6.91
N GLY A 209 -12.20 8.48 -7.46
CA GLY A 209 -11.74 8.14 -8.82
C GLY A 209 -11.45 6.64 -8.96
N VAL A 210 -10.70 6.07 -8.03
CA VAL A 210 -10.37 4.64 -7.99
C VAL A 210 -11.62 3.79 -7.79
N SER A 211 -12.57 4.23 -6.95
CA SER A 211 -13.87 3.55 -6.79
C SER A 211 -14.61 3.42 -8.12
N ILE A 212 -14.63 4.48 -8.93
CA ILE A 212 -15.23 4.46 -10.28
C ILE A 212 -14.49 3.48 -11.18
N PHE A 213 -13.16 3.49 -11.19
CA PHE A 213 -12.36 2.58 -12.00
C PHE A 213 -12.56 1.11 -11.62
N ILE A 214 -12.65 0.79 -10.33
CA ILE A 214 -12.94 -0.56 -9.85
C ILE A 214 -14.32 -1.02 -10.37
N ILE A 215 -15.36 -0.19 -10.22
CA ILE A 215 -16.71 -0.51 -10.69
C ILE A 215 -16.72 -0.71 -12.21
N MET A 216 -16.04 0.16 -12.96
CA MET A 216 -15.89 0.05 -14.42
C MET A 216 -15.20 -1.27 -14.82
N ALA A 217 -14.06 -1.57 -14.19
CA ALA A 217 -13.27 -2.77 -14.48
C ALA A 217 -14.07 -4.05 -14.21
N MET A 218 -14.88 -4.07 -13.15
CA MET A 218 -15.76 -5.19 -12.83
C MET A 218 -16.97 -5.30 -13.76
N SER A 219 -17.44 -4.17 -14.31
CA SER A 219 -18.66 -4.14 -15.12
C SER A 219 -18.46 -4.55 -16.57
N ASN A 220 -17.29 -4.27 -17.15
CA ASN A 220 -16.98 -4.51 -18.56
C ASN A 220 -16.24 -5.85 -18.76
N LEU A 221 -16.85 -6.77 -19.50
CA LEU A 221 -16.28 -8.11 -19.76
C LEU A 221 -14.95 -8.06 -20.51
N LYS A 222 -14.77 -7.14 -21.47
CA LYS A 222 -13.51 -7.02 -22.23
C LYS A 222 -12.36 -6.54 -21.34
N VAL A 223 -12.61 -5.52 -20.51
CA VAL A 223 -11.62 -5.00 -19.55
C VAL A 223 -11.26 -6.07 -18.54
N LYS A 224 -12.26 -6.75 -17.98
CA LYS A 224 -12.06 -7.88 -17.06
C LYS A 224 -11.23 -9.00 -17.71
N ALA A 225 -11.52 -9.38 -18.94
CA ALA A 225 -10.77 -10.41 -19.66
C ALA A 225 -9.32 -9.99 -19.92
N PHE A 226 -9.09 -8.72 -20.27
CA PHE A 226 -7.75 -8.17 -20.47
C PHE A 226 -6.93 -8.17 -19.17
N LEU A 227 -7.49 -7.67 -18.06
CA LEU A 227 -6.82 -7.62 -16.76
C LEU A 227 -6.58 -9.02 -16.16
N ASN A 228 -7.36 -10.02 -16.57
CA ASN A 228 -7.18 -11.42 -16.16
C ASN A 228 -6.22 -12.22 -17.06
N LYS A 229 -5.54 -11.59 -18.04
CA LYS A 229 -4.46 -12.26 -18.77
C LYS A 229 -3.35 -12.65 -17.79
N SER A 230 -2.71 -13.80 -18.04
CA SER A 230 -1.69 -14.39 -17.15
C SER A 230 -0.58 -13.41 -16.75
N VAL A 231 -0.11 -12.59 -17.68
CA VAL A 231 0.95 -11.61 -17.43
C VAL A 231 0.55 -10.57 -16.38
N PHE A 232 -0.65 -9.99 -16.47
CA PHE A 232 -1.11 -8.98 -15.51
C PHE A 232 -1.41 -9.59 -14.14
N VAL A 233 -1.96 -10.80 -14.12
CA VAL A 233 -2.18 -11.55 -12.88
C VAL A 233 -0.84 -11.84 -12.21
N TYR A 234 0.15 -12.33 -12.97
CA TYR A 234 1.48 -12.65 -12.45
C TYR A 234 2.22 -11.40 -11.93
N LEU A 235 2.16 -10.28 -12.66
CA LEU A 235 2.69 -9.00 -12.17
C LEU A 235 2.01 -8.58 -10.85
N GLY A 236 0.70 -8.81 -10.73
CA GLY A 236 -0.03 -8.59 -9.48
C GLY A 236 0.40 -9.54 -8.35
N GLU A 237 0.73 -10.80 -8.66
CA GLU A 237 1.20 -11.77 -7.68
C GLU A 237 2.58 -11.41 -7.12
N ILE A 238 3.51 -10.95 -7.96
CA ILE A 238 4.86 -10.55 -7.53
C ILE A 238 4.94 -9.11 -7.01
N SER A 239 3.85 -8.33 -7.13
CA SER A 239 3.83 -6.89 -6.84
C SER A 239 4.28 -6.55 -5.42
N TYR A 240 4.00 -7.41 -4.44
CA TYR A 240 4.44 -7.20 -3.07
C TYR A 240 5.96 -7.35 -2.92
N SER A 241 6.54 -8.38 -3.55
CA SER A 241 8.00 -8.53 -3.60
C SER A 241 8.67 -7.37 -4.36
N ILE A 242 8.09 -6.88 -5.46
CA ILE A 242 8.56 -5.66 -6.17
C ILE A 242 8.56 -4.48 -5.19
N TYR A 243 7.45 -4.29 -4.47
CA TYR A 243 7.28 -3.21 -3.51
C TYR A 243 8.36 -3.19 -2.43
N LEU A 244 8.73 -4.35 -1.89
CA LEU A 244 9.77 -4.42 -0.86
C LEU A 244 11.18 -4.18 -1.39
N CYS A 245 11.49 -4.67 -2.59
CA CYS A 245 12.87 -4.74 -3.07
C CYS A 245 13.32 -3.56 -3.93
N HIS A 246 12.41 -2.84 -4.59
CA HIS A 246 12.79 -1.84 -5.58
C HIS A 246 13.68 -0.74 -4.98
N PHE A 247 13.36 -0.26 -3.76
CA PHE A 247 14.13 0.80 -3.12
C PHE A 247 15.57 0.40 -2.78
N PRO A 248 15.84 -0.68 -2.01
CA PRO A 248 17.22 -1.06 -1.69
C PRO A 248 18.03 -1.40 -2.95
N ILE A 249 17.42 -2.02 -3.97
CA ILE A 249 18.08 -2.30 -5.25
C ILE A 249 18.46 -0.99 -5.96
N MET A 250 17.53 -0.04 -6.04
CA MET A 250 17.77 1.27 -6.62
C MET A 250 18.88 2.01 -5.88
N MET A 251 18.88 1.99 -4.53
CA MET A 251 19.93 2.64 -3.72
C MET A 251 21.32 2.12 -4.05
N VAL A 252 21.50 0.79 -4.11
CA VAL A 252 22.78 0.17 -4.46
C VAL A 252 23.22 0.54 -5.88
N LEU A 253 22.33 0.40 -6.86
CA LEU A 253 22.69 0.65 -8.26
C LEU A 253 23.04 2.12 -8.51
N PHE A 254 22.29 3.06 -7.93
CA PHE A 254 22.62 4.49 -8.03
C PHE A 254 23.94 4.80 -7.33
N LYS A 255 24.19 4.25 -6.13
CA LYS A 255 25.48 4.44 -5.45
C LYS A 255 26.68 3.92 -6.23
N LEU A 256 26.52 2.80 -6.94
CA LEU A 256 27.64 2.18 -7.66
C LEU A 256 27.86 2.69 -9.09
N LEU A 257 26.78 3.10 -9.78
CA LEU A 257 26.78 3.26 -11.24
C LEU A 257 26.28 4.62 -11.73
N TYR A 258 25.72 5.49 -10.88
CA TYR A 258 25.09 6.76 -11.33
C TYR A 258 25.99 7.62 -12.21
N THR A 259 27.27 7.77 -11.85
CA THR A 259 28.24 8.56 -12.62
C THR A 259 28.99 7.74 -13.68
N LYS A 260 28.76 6.43 -13.76
CA LYS A 260 29.54 5.50 -14.61
C LYS A 260 28.82 5.10 -15.89
N ILE A 261 27.49 5.16 -15.91
CA ILE A 261 26.67 4.80 -17.07
C ILE A 261 25.58 5.84 -17.32
N PRO A 262 25.06 5.96 -18.55
CA PRO A 262 23.96 6.87 -18.83
C PRO A 262 22.70 6.51 -18.03
N ILE A 263 21.97 7.53 -17.56
CA ILE A 263 20.81 7.39 -16.66
C ILE A 263 19.72 6.45 -17.20
N PHE A 264 19.51 6.44 -18.52
CA PHE A 264 18.53 5.56 -19.15
C PHE A 264 18.87 4.07 -18.95
N PHE A 265 20.15 3.71 -19.11
CA PHE A 265 20.62 2.35 -18.87
C PHE A 265 20.55 1.99 -17.40
N LEU A 266 20.89 2.93 -16.50
CA LEU A 266 20.76 2.72 -15.06
C LEU A 266 19.31 2.45 -14.64
N LEU A 267 18.36 3.25 -15.12
CA LEU A 267 16.93 3.04 -14.82
C LEU A 267 16.42 1.70 -15.36
N THR A 268 16.83 1.34 -16.58
CA THR A 268 16.49 0.04 -17.18
C THR A 268 17.07 -1.11 -16.35
N LEU A 269 18.31 -0.97 -15.88
CA LEU A 269 18.95 -1.93 -14.99
C LEU A 269 18.23 -2.02 -13.65
N CYS A 270 17.81 -0.90 -13.04
CA CYS A 270 17.02 -0.89 -11.81
C CYS A 270 15.72 -1.66 -11.97
N ILE A 271 14.98 -1.45 -13.06
CA ILE A 271 13.73 -2.17 -13.35
C ILE A 271 14.03 -3.67 -13.54
N ALA A 272 15.04 -4.01 -14.35
CA ALA A 272 15.41 -5.40 -14.62
C ALA A 272 15.82 -6.14 -13.34
N MET A 273 16.69 -5.55 -12.52
CA MET A 273 17.15 -6.14 -11.27
C MET A 273 16.01 -6.24 -10.24
N THR A 274 15.14 -5.23 -10.15
CA THR A 274 13.95 -5.28 -9.28
C THR A 274 13.02 -6.42 -9.69
N LEU A 275 12.75 -6.58 -11.00
CA LEU A 275 11.92 -7.69 -11.49
C LEU A 275 12.60 -9.05 -11.23
N LEU A 276 13.90 -9.18 -11.47
CA LEU A 276 14.64 -10.41 -11.23
C LEU A 276 14.58 -10.81 -9.74
N PHE A 277 14.96 -9.92 -8.84
CA PHE A 277 14.97 -10.20 -7.40
C PHE A 277 13.57 -10.37 -6.82
N SER A 278 12.57 -9.64 -7.32
CA SER A 278 11.18 -9.83 -6.89
C SER A 278 10.61 -11.19 -7.30
N ILE A 279 10.92 -11.67 -8.51
CA ILE A 279 10.54 -13.03 -8.96
C ILE A 279 11.17 -14.08 -8.05
N VAL A 280 12.47 -13.96 -7.76
CA VAL A 280 13.18 -14.88 -6.86
C VAL A 280 12.57 -14.86 -5.45
N SER A 281 12.41 -13.67 -4.86
CA SER A 281 11.78 -13.46 -3.55
C SER A 281 10.36 -14.04 -3.50
N TYR A 282 9.56 -13.81 -4.54
CA TYR A 282 8.19 -14.28 -4.60
C TYR A 282 8.11 -15.81 -4.55
N HIS A 283 8.86 -16.52 -5.40
CA HIS A 283 8.78 -17.99 -5.46
C HIS A 283 9.46 -18.67 -4.27
N LEU A 284 10.55 -18.10 -3.75
CA LEU A 284 11.30 -18.72 -2.65
C LEU A 284 10.68 -18.43 -1.29
N ILE A 285 10.09 -17.25 -1.08
CA ILE A 285 9.65 -16.77 0.23
C ILE A 285 8.13 -16.57 0.22
N GLU A 286 7.63 -15.59 -0.53
CA GLU A 286 6.25 -15.11 -0.43
C GLU A 286 5.23 -16.23 -0.72
N LYS A 287 5.38 -16.93 -1.85
CA LYS A 287 4.49 -18.01 -2.28
C LYS A 287 4.48 -19.18 -1.29
N LYS A 288 5.64 -19.55 -0.75
CA LYS A 288 5.74 -20.60 0.27
C LYS A 288 5.04 -20.18 1.56
N CYS A 289 5.22 -18.95 2.01
CA CYS A 289 4.57 -18.40 3.20
C CYS A 289 3.04 -18.37 3.05
N ILE A 290 2.54 -17.92 1.90
CA ILE A 290 1.09 -17.91 1.60
C ILE A 290 0.51 -19.32 1.65
N ASN A 291 1.19 -20.30 1.05
CA ASN A 291 0.73 -21.69 1.04
C ASN A 291 0.76 -22.31 2.44
N TRP A 292 1.80 -22.05 3.22
CA TRP A 292 1.91 -22.48 4.62
C TRP A 292 0.77 -21.92 5.47
N ALA A 293 0.47 -20.61 5.38
CA ALA A 293 -0.62 -19.99 6.12
C ALA A 293 -1.99 -20.57 5.76
N LYS A 294 -2.22 -20.86 4.46
CA LYS A 294 -3.46 -21.51 3.99
C LYS A 294 -3.62 -22.91 4.59
N GLN A 295 -2.57 -23.73 4.60
CA GLN A 295 -2.62 -25.07 5.18
C GLN A 295 -2.90 -25.04 6.68
N ARG A 296 -2.20 -24.17 7.43
CA ARG A 296 -2.32 -24.11 8.89
C ARG A 296 -3.70 -23.64 9.35
N THR A 297 -4.26 -22.65 8.67
CA THR A 297 -5.60 -22.14 8.99
C THR A 297 -6.72 -23.12 8.64
N ASN A 298 -6.57 -23.92 7.58
CA ASN A 298 -7.52 -24.99 7.27
C ASN A 298 -7.47 -26.11 8.32
N ASN A 299 -6.29 -26.47 8.83
CA ASN A 299 -6.15 -27.47 9.88
C ASN A 299 -6.68 -26.99 11.23
N PHE A 300 -6.53 -25.69 11.54
CA PHE A 300 -7.12 -25.09 12.74
C PHE A 300 -8.65 -25.14 12.72
N LEU A 301 -9.26 -24.89 11.56
CA LEU A 301 -10.72 -25.00 11.36
C LEU A 301 -11.25 -26.45 11.39
N LYS A 302 -10.38 -27.46 11.25
CA LYS A 302 -10.77 -28.88 11.37
C LYS A 302 -10.66 -29.42 12.79
N LYS A 303 -9.95 -28.72 13.69
CA LYS A 303 -9.72 -29.13 15.09
C LYS A 303 -10.63 -28.42 16.10
N VAL A 304 -11.35 -27.38 15.66
CA VAL A 304 -12.37 -26.63 16.42
C VAL A 304 -13.72 -27.00 15.86
#